data_AF-A0A6B3FJ46-F1
#
_entry.id   AF-A0A6B3FJ46-F1
#
_cell.length_a   1.000
_cell.length_b   1.000
_cell.length_c   1.000
_cell.angle_alpha   90.00
_cell.angle_beta   90.00
_cell.angle_gamma   90.00
#
_symmetry.space_group_name_H-M   'P 1'
#
loop_
_entity.id
_entity.type
_entity.pdbx_description
1 polymer ?
#
loop_
_entity_poly.entity_id
_entity_poly.type
_entity_poly.pdbx_seq_one_letter_code
_entity_poly.pdbx_strand_id
1 'polypeptide(L)'
;DKPVGEALLHSFWVTCAFCVLAVAFCWLIGVAAAIFLQDNFKGRGFLRALFLTPYALPIYAAVITWNFMLQHDNGMVNHVLHDQLHLTDERSFWLIG
;
A
#
# COMPACT_ATOMS: atom_id res chain seq x y z
N ASP A 1 7.29 -28.81 -15.16
CA ASP A 1 8.21 -27.68 -15.38
C ASP A 1 7.72 -26.81 -16.52
N LYS A 2 7.21 -25.60 -16.23
CA LYS A 2 6.86 -24.65 -17.29
C LYS A 2 8.16 -24.24 -18.00
N PRO A 3 8.19 -24.13 -19.34
CA PRO A 3 9.39 -23.72 -20.05
C PRO A 3 9.84 -22.35 -19.52
N VAL A 4 11.14 -22.21 -19.23
CA VAL A 4 11.73 -21.01 -18.59
C VAL A 4 11.26 -19.71 -19.26
N GLY A 5 11.07 -19.71 -20.59
CA GLY A 5 10.54 -18.56 -21.33
C GLY A 5 9.13 -18.11 -20.92
N GLU A 6 8.20 -19.04 -20.66
CA GLU A 6 6.83 -18.70 -20.28
C GLU A 6 6.77 -18.10 -18.87
N ALA A 7 7.58 -18.61 -17.94
CA ALA A 7 7.70 -18.07 -16.60
C ALA A 7 8.29 -16.64 -16.60
N LEU A 8 9.28 -16.38 -17.46
CA LEU A 8 9.86 -15.05 -17.63
C LEU A 8 8.87 -14.05 -18.21
N LEU A 9 8.12 -14.45 -19.26
CA LEU A 9 7.09 -13.59 -19.85
C LEU A 9 5.99 -13.27 -18.84
N HIS A 10 5.58 -14.24 -18.03
CA HIS A 10 4.61 -14.03 -16.97
C HIS A 10 5.10 -13.03 -15.91
N SER A 11 6.30 -13.24 -15.34
CA SER A 11 6.86 -12.32 -14.34
C SER A 11 7.11 -10.91 -14.89
N PHE A 12 7.52 -10.81 -16.16
CA PHE A 12 7.66 -9.53 -16.84
C PHE A 12 6.32 -8.80 -16.95
N TRP A 13 5.27 -9.50 -17.39
CA TRP A 13 3.93 -8.91 -17.48
C TRP A 13 3.38 -8.49 -16.11
N VAL A 14 3.56 -9.32 -15.08
CA VAL A 14 3.19 -9.00 -13.70
C VAL A 14 3.91 -7.74 -13.23
N THR A 15 5.21 -7.61 -13.48
CA THR A 15 5.99 -6.43 -13.10
C THR A 15 5.51 -5.18 -13.84
N CYS A 16 5.27 -5.27 -15.14
CA CYS A 16 4.72 -4.17 -15.94
C CYS A 16 3.34 -3.74 -15.43
N ALA A 17 2.43 -4.69 -15.21
CA ALA A 17 1.09 -4.41 -14.70
C ALA A 17 1.15 -3.77 -13.30
N PHE A 18 1.99 -4.31 -12.41
CA PHE A 18 2.23 -3.74 -11.08
C PHE A 18 2.74 -2.30 -11.16
N CYS A 19 3.77 -2.03 -11.97
CA CYS A 19 4.31 -0.68 -12.14
C CYS A 19 3.26 0.30 -12.68
N VAL A 20 2.52 -0.07 -13.73
CA VAL A 20 1.50 0.79 -14.33
C VAL A 20 0.39 1.11 -13.33
N LEU A 21 -0.12 0.09 -12.63
CA LEU A 21 -1.17 0.28 -11.62
C LEU A 21 -0.66 1.13 -10.44
N ALA A 22 0.52 0.80 -9.90
CA ALA A 22 1.10 1.53 -8.78
C ALA A 22 1.33 3.01 -9.12
N VAL A 23 1.91 3.30 -10.29
CA VAL A 23 2.13 4.68 -10.75
C VAL A 23 0.80 5.39 -10.97
N ALA A 24 -0.19 4.74 -11.58
CA ALA A 24 -1.51 5.33 -11.79
C ALA A 24 -2.17 5.71 -10.46
N PHE A 25 -2.17 4.82 -9.47
CA PHE A 25 -2.73 5.12 -8.14
C PHE A 25 -1.97 6.24 -7.42
N CYS A 26 -0.64 6.17 -7.39
CA CYS A 26 0.19 7.22 -6.80
C CYS A 26 -0.05 8.58 -7.44
N TRP A 27 -0.14 8.62 -8.78
CA TRP A 27 -0.40 9.85 -9.52
C TRP A 27 -1.79 10.40 -9.25
N LEU A 28 -2.83 9.56 -9.30
CA LEU A 28 -4.21 9.99 -9.02
C LEU A 28 -4.37 10.55 -7.61
N ILE A 29 -3.85 9.84 -6.60
CA ILE A 29 -3.92 10.28 -5.20
C ILE A 29 -3.09 11.55 -5.00
N GLY A 30 -1.88 11.60 -5.57
CA GLY A 30 -0.99 12.75 -5.46
C GLY A 30 -1.58 14.01 -6.10
N VAL A 31 -2.16 13.90 -7.30
CA VAL A 31 -2.82 15.02 -7.99
C VAL A 31 -4.09 15.45 -7.25
N ALA A 32 -4.91 14.50 -6.81
CA ALA A 32 -6.10 14.82 -6.00
C ALA A 32 -5.71 15.59 -4.72
N ALA A 33 -4.71 15.09 -3.99
CA ALA A 33 -4.18 15.76 -2.80
C ALA A 33 -3.60 17.16 -3.13
N ALA A 34 -2.88 17.30 -4.24
CA ALA A 34 -2.33 18.58 -4.67
C ALA A 34 -3.44 19.61 -4.96
N ILE A 35 -4.50 19.21 -5.65
CA ILE A 35 -5.67 20.07 -5.92
C ILE A 35 -6.35 20.47 -4.61
N PHE A 36 -6.58 19.53 -3.69
CA PHE A 36 -7.18 19.85 -2.38
C PHE A 36 -6.32 20.79 -1.54
N LEU A 37 -5.00 20.72 -1.65
CA LEU A 37 -4.07 21.59 -0.91
C LEU A 37 -3.79 22.92 -1.62
N GLN A 38 -4.26 23.10 -2.86
CA GLN A 38 -4.07 24.33 -3.64
C GLN A 38 -4.85 25.51 -3.03
N ASP A 39 -6.03 25.27 -2.47
CA ASP A 39 -6.83 26.31 -1.83
C ASP A 39 -6.22 26.77 -0.49
N ASN A 40 -6.33 28.08 -0.22
CA ASN A 40 -5.81 28.69 1.00
C ASN A 40 -6.71 28.39 2.22
N PHE A 41 -6.66 27.17 2.75
CA PHE A 41 -7.38 26.78 3.98
C PHE A 41 -6.48 26.83 5.23
N LYS A 42 -7.08 27.14 6.39
CA LYS A 42 -6.40 27.34 7.69
C LYS A 42 -5.62 26.12 8.21
N GLY A 43 -5.79 24.92 7.64
CA GLY A 43 -5.11 23.68 8.06
C GLY A 43 -3.99 23.19 7.13
N ARG A 44 -3.61 23.97 6.11
CA ARG A 44 -2.64 23.56 5.07
C ARG A 44 -1.28 23.13 5.62
N GLY A 45 -0.78 23.82 6.64
CA GLY A 45 0.51 23.48 7.27
C GLY A 45 0.50 22.09 7.90
N PHE A 46 -0.61 21.72 8.54
CA PHE A 46 -0.78 20.41 9.16
C PHE A 46 -0.88 19.30 8.10
N LEU A 47 -1.72 19.46 7.07
CA LEU A 47 -1.82 18.46 6.00
C LEU A 47 -0.48 18.28 5.28
N ARG A 48 0.24 19.38 4.99
CA ARG A 48 1.56 19.31 4.35
C ARG A 48 2.56 18.56 5.23
N ALA A 49 2.58 18.82 6.54
CA ALA A 49 3.42 18.09 7.48
C ALA A 49 3.08 16.59 7.48
N LEU A 50 1.79 16.24 7.52
CA LEU A 50 1.32 14.85 7.48
C LEU A 50 1.77 14.12 6.20
N PHE A 51 1.72 14.78 5.03
CA PHE A 51 2.23 14.22 3.78
C PHE A 51 3.77 14.10 3.74
N LEU A 52 4.48 15.00 4.42
CA LEU A 52 5.95 14.97 4.52
C LEU A 52 6.45 13.90 5.50
N THR A 53 5.69 13.57 6.56
CA THR A 53 6.06 12.57 7.56
C THR A 53 6.44 11.21 6.96
N PRO A 54 5.60 10.55 6.13
CA PRO A 54 5.95 9.25 5.56
C PRO A 54 7.11 9.34 4.58
N TYR A 55 7.28 10.48 3.90
CA TYR A 55 8.41 10.70 2.98
C TYR A 55 9.76 10.83 3.71
N ALA A 56 9.75 11.33 4.94
CA ALA A 56 10.96 11.46 5.75
C ALA A 56 11.46 10.12 6.34
N LEU A 57 10.60 9.11 6.41
CA LEU A 57 10.95 7.81 6.97
C LEU A 57 11.74 6.95 5.96
N PRO A 58 12.70 6.12 6.42
CA PRO A 58 13.36 5.15 5.55
C PRO A 58 12.35 4.15 4.99
N ILE A 59 12.44 3.84 3.70
CA ILE A 59 11.54 2.88 3.03
C ILE A 59 11.52 1.51 3.72
N TYR A 60 12.66 1.09 4.26
CA TYR A 60 12.77 -0.16 5.01
C TYR A 60 11.86 -0.19 6.25
N ALA A 61 11.77 0.91 6.99
CA ALA A 61 10.89 1.02 8.16
C ALA A 61 9.42 0.99 7.76
N ALA A 62 9.06 1.59 6.62
CA ALA A 62 7.71 1.50 6.07
C ALA A 62 7.33 0.06 5.73
N VAL A 63 8.23 -0.68 5.05
CA VAL A 63 8.01 -2.10 4.71
C VAL A 63 7.82 -2.96 5.96
N ILE A 64 8.64 -2.76 7.00
CA ILE A 64 8.49 -3.49 8.26
C ILE A 64 7.15 -3.19 8.93
N THR A 65 6.76 -1.92 8.98
CA THR A 65 5.48 -1.51 9.57
C THR A 65 4.31 -2.21 8.88
N TRP A 66 4.30 -2.25 7.54
CA TRP A 66 3.29 -2.97 6.79
C TRP A 66 3.30 -4.48 7.03
N ASN A 67 4.49 -5.09 7.10
CA ASN A 67 4.61 -6.51 7.45
C ASN A 67 3.99 -6.80 8.81
N PHE A 68 4.30 -6.02 9.85
CA PHE A 68 3.69 -6.18 11.18
C PHE A 68 2.17 -5.98 11.14
N MET A 69 1.67 -4.98 10.42
CA MET A 69 0.24 -4.71 10.33
C MET A 69 -0.54 -5.84 9.64
N LEU A 70 0.08 -6.52 8.68
CA LEU A 70 -0.51 -7.59 7.89
C LEU A 70 -0.11 -9.00 8.39
N GLN A 71 0.51 -9.12 9.57
CA GLN A 71 0.79 -10.43 10.16
C GLN A 71 -0.49 -11.21 10.43
N HIS A 72 -0.42 -12.53 10.25
CA HIS A 72 -1.56 -13.43 10.39
C HIS A 72 -2.17 -13.41 11.79
N ASP A 73 -1.35 -13.64 12.82
CA ASP A 73 -1.85 -13.92 14.18
C ASP A 73 -2.31 -12.66 14.92
N ASN A 74 -1.53 -11.57 14.84
CA ASN A 74 -1.74 -10.37 15.64
C ASN A 74 -1.71 -9.06 14.82
N GLY A 75 -1.80 -9.16 13.49
CA GLY A 75 -1.79 -7.99 12.62
C GLY A 75 -3.04 -7.14 12.78
N MET A 76 -2.84 -5.82 12.89
CA MET A 76 -3.94 -4.84 13.01
C MET A 76 -4.94 -4.95 11.86
N VAL A 77 -4.47 -5.23 10.64
CA VAL A 77 -5.35 -5.37 9.46
C VAL A 77 -6.28 -6.57 9.62
N ASN A 78 -5.75 -7.71 10.05
CA ASN A 78 -6.57 -8.91 10.30
C ASN A 78 -7.54 -8.70 11.46
N HIS A 79 -7.13 -8.03 12.53
CA HIS A 79 -8.04 -7.70 13.63
C HIS A 79 -9.22 -6.83 13.17
N VAL A 80 -8.96 -5.83 12.32
CA VAL A 80 -10.02 -4.97 11.78
C VAL A 80 -10.91 -5.73 10.78
N LEU A 81 -10.33 -6.47 9.83
CA LEU A 81 -11.13 -7.18 8.81
C LEU A 81 -11.94 -8.35 9.38
N HIS A 82 -11.35 -9.15 10.26
CA HIS A 82 -11.94 -10.38 10.80
C HIS A 82 -12.74 -10.11 12.08
N ASP A 83 -12.10 -9.51 13.11
CA ASP A 83 -12.72 -9.42 14.44
C ASP A 83 -13.73 -8.26 14.55
N GLN A 84 -13.50 -7.15 13.82
CA GLN A 84 -14.42 -6.00 13.85
C GLN A 84 -15.46 -6.09 12.72
N LEU A 85 -14.99 -6.35 11.49
CA LEU A 85 -15.82 -6.25 10.29
C LEU A 85 -16.43 -7.59 9.87
N HIS A 86 -15.99 -8.73 10.44
CA HIS A 86 -16.44 -10.10 10.13
C HIS A 86 -16.54 -10.39 8.63
N LEU A 87 -15.66 -9.78 7.82
CA LEU A 87 -15.68 -9.95 6.35
C LEU A 87 -15.02 -11.26 5.89
N THR A 88 -14.31 -11.94 6.79
CA THR A 88 -13.58 -13.18 6.49
C THR A 88 -13.87 -14.22 7.56
N ASP A 89 -14.15 -15.47 7.15
CA ASP A 89 -14.41 -16.60 8.06
C ASP A 89 -13.15 -17.13 8.78
N GLU A 90 -11.96 -16.90 8.20
CA GLU A 90 -10.66 -17.26 8.77
C GLU A 90 -9.69 -16.06 8.70
N ARG A 91 -8.68 -16.01 9.59
CA ARG A 91 -7.63 -14.97 9.55
C ARG A 91 -6.91 -15.04 8.20
N SER A 92 -6.96 -13.95 7.44
CA SER A 92 -6.40 -13.94 6.09
C SER A 92 -4.87 -14.11 6.13
N PHE A 93 -4.39 -15.09 5.38
CA PHE A 93 -2.97 -15.32 5.15
C PHE A 93 -2.51 -14.49 3.95
N TRP A 94 -1.97 -13.30 4.22
CA TRP A 94 -1.45 -12.40 3.20
C TRP A 94 -0.17 -12.95 2.58
N LEU A 95 0.17 -12.53 1.36
CA LEU A 95 1.33 -12.98 0.55
C LEU A 95 2.73 -12.62 1.12
N ILE A 96 2.78 -12.31 2.41
CA ILE A 96 3.94 -11.91 3.21
C ILE A 96 4.20 -12.89 4.35
N GLY A 97 3.31 -13.87 4.54
CA GLY A 97 3.53 -15.11 5.29
C GLY A 97 3.73 -16.26 4.33
#